data_AF-A0A9P5PT66-F1
#
_entry.id   AF-A0A9P5PT66-F1
#
_cell.length_a   1.000
_cell.length_b   1.000
_cell.length_c   1.000
_cell.angle_alpha   90.00
_cell.angle_beta   90.00
_cell.angle_gamma   90.00
#
_symmetry.space_group_name_H-M   'P 1'
#
loop_
_entity.id
_entity.type
_entity.pdbx_description
1 polymer ?
#
loop_
_entity_poly.entity_id
_entity_poly.type
_entity_poly.pdbx_seq_one_letter_code
_entity_poly.pdbx_strand_id
1 'polypeptide(L)'
;MGSNKYTTEILHLIYNLKYIWQPEFGNIMQDNHLVNISGVPDHFMGADLNIEHNIGNIKETYCAKGIHADWDHLGDISASTTHTQAAKKKVAQALERKKLLEYDTNQKLNLPVKLSHITDIQEDGYQKLRWLITSFNKRMKAQWLEDIGDAPEMEHDKLPPMQWGTTEAV
;
A
#
# COMPACT_ATOMS: atom_id res chain seq x y z
N MET A 1 11.39 -4.36 -7.12
CA MET A 1 12.16 -3.41 -7.94
C MET A 1 11.42 -2.09 -7.91
N GLY A 2 11.94 -1.09 -7.20
CA GLY A 2 11.43 0.27 -7.21
C GLY A 2 12.41 1.16 -7.97
N SER A 3 11.90 2.13 -8.73
CA SER A 3 12.74 3.13 -9.40
C SER A 3 13.49 3.95 -8.36
N ASN A 4 14.83 4.04 -8.46
CA ASN A 4 15.67 4.88 -7.60
C ASN A 4 15.30 6.39 -7.67
N LYS A 5 14.42 6.78 -8.60
CA LYS A 5 14.00 8.17 -8.82
C LYS A 5 12.78 8.58 -7.99
N TYR A 6 12.12 7.65 -7.32
CA TYR A 6 10.88 7.94 -6.59
C TYR A 6 11.08 9.03 -5.53
N THR A 7 12.16 8.95 -4.74
CA THR A 7 12.48 9.96 -3.74
C THR A 7 12.64 11.35 -4.35
N THR A 8 13.31 11.45 -5.50
CA THR A 8 13.51 12.71 -6.22
C THR A 8 12.19 13.27 -6.77
N GLU A 9 11.34 12.42 -7.34
CA GLU A 9 10.02 12.79 -7.85
C GLU A 9 9.11 13.33 -6.72
N ILE A 10 9.09 12.66 -5.57
CA ILE A 10 8.33 13.11 -4.39
C ILE A 10 8.88 14.42 -3.83
N LEU A 11 10.21 14.60 -3.78
CA LEU A 11 10.82 15.87 -3.37
C LEU A 11 10.44 17.02 -4.30
N HIS A 12 10.45 16.80 -5.62
CA HIS A 12 10.00 17.80 -6.58
C HIS A 12 8.52 18.14 -6.41
N LEU A 13 7.66 17.14 -6.19
CA LEU A 13 6.24 17.37 -5.95
C LEU A 13 6.02 18.24 -4.69
N ILE A 14 6.68 17.90 -3.58
CA ILE A 14 6.59 18.67 -2.32
C ILE A 14 7.12 20.09 -2.50
N TYR A 15 8.25 20.25 -3.20
CA TYR A 15 8.84 21.56 -3.47
C TYR A 15 7.91 22.43 -4.33
N ASN A 16 7.31 21.84 -5.37
CA ASN A 16 6.36 22.52 -6.23
C ASN A 16 5.11 22.97 -5.47
N LEU A 17 4.53 22.07 -4.66
CA LEU A 17 3.36 22.37 -3.83
C LEU A 17 3.63 23.50 -2.81
N LYS A 18 4.85 23.58 -2.29
CA LYS A 18 5.19 24.54 -1.23
C LYS A 18 5.67 25.90 -1.74
N TYR A 19 6.39 25.94 -2.86
CA TYR A 19 7.12 27.14 -3.28
C TYR A 19 6.85 27.61 -4.71
N ILE A 20 6.52 26.71 -5.64
CA ILE A 20 6.38 27.08 -7.06
C ILE A 20 4.92 27.32 -7.44
N TRP A 21 4.02 26.42 -7.05
CA TRP A 21 2.62 26.47 -7.45
C TRP A 21 1.84 27.47 -6.61
N GLN A 22 0.95 28.20 -7.29
CA GLN A 22 -0.02 29.06 -6.61
C GLN A 22 -0.93 28.19 -5.72
N PRO A 23 -1.34 28.67 -4.53
CA PRO A 23 -2.15 27.88 -3.60
C PRO A 23 -3.41 27.29 -4.21
N GLU A 24 -4.08 28.04 -5.10
CA GLU A 24 -5.28 27.59 -5.80
C GLU A 24 -4.99 26.37 -6.69
N PHE A 25 -3.88 26.40 -7.43
CA PHE A 25 -3.48 25.29 -8.28
C PHE A 25 -2.97 24.10 -7.45
N GLY A 26 -2.21 24.38 -6.38
CA GLY A 26 -1.74 23.36 -5.45
C GLY A 26 -2.89 22.56 -4.84
N ASN A 27 -3.96 23.22 -4.44
CA ASN A 27 -5.17 22.58 -3.91
C ASN A 27 -5.84 21.68 -4.97
N ILE A 28 -6.03 22.17 -6.20
CA ILE A 28 -6.59 21.34 -7.31
C ILE A 28 -5.73 20.10 -7.55
N MET A 29 -4.41 20.23 -7.53
CA MET A 29 -3.50 19.09 -7.70
C MET A 29 -3.60 18.12 -6.53
N GLN A 30 -3.74 18.59 -5.28
CA GLN A 30 -3.94 17.72 -4.12
C GLN A 30 -5.28 16.97 -4.20
N ASP A 31 -6.36 17.67 -4.56
CA ASP A 31 -7.70 17.09 -4.72
C ASP A 31 -7.74 16.00 -5.80
N ASN A 32 -6.92 16.12 -6.85
CA ASN A 32 -6.81 15.08 -7.89
C ASN A 32 -5.96 13.88 -7.46
N HIS A 33 -4.95 14.07 -6.61
CA HIS A 33 -4.07 12.99 -6.16
C HIS A 33 -4.62 12.22 -4.97
N LEU A 34 -5.50 12.82 -4.16
CA LEU A 34 -5.99 12.24 -2.92
C LEU A 34 -7.50 12.02 -2.99
N VAL A 35 -7.93 10.81 -2.68
CA VAL A 35 -9.34 10.42 -2.66
C VAL A 35 -9.72 9.97 -1.26
N ASN A 36 -10.82 10.53 -0.73
CA ASN A 36 -11.39 10.09 0.54
C ASN A 36 -12.42 8.98 0.29
N ILE A 37 -11.97 7.73 0.43
CA ILE A 37 -12.82 6.54 0.19
C ILE A 37 -13.74 6.26 1.40
N SER A 38 -13.31 6.62 2.61
CA SER A 38 -14.04 6.30 3.84
C SER A 38 -15.12 7.32 4.18
N GLY A 39 -15.03 8.54 3.63
CA GLY A 39 -15.84 9.69 4.01
C GLY A 39 -15.48 10.29 5.36
N VAL A 40 -14.40 9.81 6.00
CA VAL A 40 -13.92 10.31 7.30
C VAL A 40 -12.89 11.42 7.06
N PRO A 41 -12.97 12.56 7.77
CA PRO A 41 -11.93 13.60 7.69
C PRO A 41 -10.53 13.02 7.91
N ASP A 42 -9.54 13.55 7.20
CA ASP A 42 -8.12 13.16 7.29
C ASP A 42 -7.78 11.71 6.92
N HIS A 43 -8.74 10.96 6.37
CA HIS A 43 -8.54 9.58 5.91
C HIS A 43 -8.49 9.50 4.38
N PHE A 44 -7.37 9.93 3.80
CA PHE A 44 -7.16 9.96 2.35
C PHE A 44 -6.29 8.80 1.85
N MET A 45 -6.52 8.42 0.59
CA MET A 45 -5.70 7.47 -0.15
C MET A 45 -5.25 8.09 -1.46
N GLY A 46 -4.06 7.74 -1.95
CA GLY A 46 -3.65 8.12 -3.30
C GLY A 46 -4.63 7.60 -4.35
N ALA A 47 -5.02 8.43 -5.32
CA ALA A 47 -5.95 8.08 -6.38
C ALA A 47 -5.48 6.83 -7.17
N ASP A 48 -4.17 6.73 -7.42
CA ASP A 48 -3.55 5.58 -8.09
C ASP A 48 -3.75 4.29 -7.28
N LEU A 49 -3.51 4.32 -5.97
CA LEU A 49 -3.72 3.17 -5.09
C LEU A 49 -5.21 2.75 -5.03
N ASN A 50 -6.12 3.71 -5.07
CA ASN A 50 -7.56 3.42 -5.15
C ASN A 50 -7.92 2.72 -6.47
N ILE A 51 -7.34 3.15 -7.59
CA ILE A 51 -7.52 2.51 -8.90
C ILE A 51 -6.93 1.08 -8.86
N GLU A 52 -5.74 0.90 -8.29
CA GLU A 52 -5.11 -0.41 -8.13
C GLU A 52 -6.00 -1.38 -7.33
N HIS A 53 -6.57 -0.92 -6.21
CA HIS A 53 -7.52 -1.73 -5.44
C HIS A 53 -8.78 -2.10 -6.24
N ASN A 54 -9.34 -1.17 -7.03
CA ASN A 54 -10.49 -1.47 -7.88
C ASN A 54 -10.15 -2.49 -8.98
N ILE A 55 -8.99 -2.35 -9.62
CA ILE A 55 -8.50 -3.32 -10.60
C ILE A 55 -8.27 -4.69 -9.94
N GLY A 56 -7.71 -4.73 -8.73
CA GLY A 56 -7.53 -5.95 -7.94
C GLY A 56 -8.85 -6.67 -7.69
N ASN A 57 -9.90 -5.94 -7.29
CA ASN A 57 -11.24 -6.49 -7.07
C ASN A 57 -11.87 -7.06 -8.34
N ILE A 58 -11.72 -6.36 -9.46
CA ILE A 58 -12.21 -6.82 -10.76
C ILE A 58 -11.48 -8.11 -11.15
N LYS A 59 -10.16 -8.15 -11.02
CA LYS A 59 -9.35 -9.35 -11.31
C LYS A 59 -9.75 -10.53 -10.45
N GLU A 60 -9.93 -10.33 -9.15
CA GLU A 60 -10.37 -11.40 -8.23
C GLU A 60 -11.72 -11.99 -8.66
N THR A 61 -12.68 -11.11 -8.98
CA THR A 61 -14.03 -11.51 -9.40
C THR A 61 -14.02 -12.20 -10.77
N TYR A 62 -13.22 -11.69 -11.70
CA TYR A 62 -13.03 -12.25 -13.03
C TYR A 62 -12.40 -13.66 -12.97
N CYS A 63 -11.35 -13.83 -12.16
CA CYS A 63 -10.70 -15.12 -11.96
C CYS A 63 -11.64 -16.18 -11.38
N ALA A 64 -12.64 -15.79 -10.58
CA ALA A 64 -13.60 -16.72 -9.99
C ALA A 64 -14.46 -17.47 -11.04
N LYS A 65 -14.63 -16.92 -12.26
CA LYS A 65 -15.36 -17.60 -13.34
C LYS A 65 -14.56 -18.72 -14.03
N GLY A 66 -13.23 -18.69 -13.92
CA GLY A 66 -12.35 -19.70 -14.52
C GLY A 66 -12.25 -19.61 -16.05
N ILE A 67 -12.10 -20.76 -16.71
CA ILE A 67 -11.78 -20.88 -18.15
C ILE A 67 -12.83 -20.33 -19.12
N HIS A 68 -14.04 -20.00 -18.64
CA HIS A 68 -15.14 -19.47 -19.44
C HIS A 68 -15.28 -17.94 -19.32
N ALA A 69 -14.24 -17.25 -18.87
CA ALA A 69 -14.23 -15.80 -18.80
C ALA A 69 -13.89 -15.20 -20.17
N ASP A 70 -14.80 -14.39 -20.72
CA ASP A 70 -14.64 -13.63 -21.96
C ASP A 70 -14.54 -12.12 -21.65
N TRP A 71 -14.15 -11.34 -22.66
CA TRP A 71 -13.98 -9.90 -22.52
C TRP A 71 -15.30 -9.16 -22.27
N ASP A 72 -16.40 -9.65 -22.86
CA ASP A 72 -17.72 -9.09 -22.64
C ASP A 72 -18.13 -9.23 -21.16
N HIS A 73 -17.86 -10.39 -20.55
CA HIS A 73 -18.10 -10.60 -19.14
C HIS A 73 -17.21 -9.75 -18.22
N LEU A 74 -15.96 -9.45 -18.63
CA LEU A 74 -15.14 -8.49 -17.89
C LEU A 74 -15.82 -7.11 -17.86
N GLY A 75 -16.44 -6.71 -18.98
CA GLY A 75 -17.28 -5.52 -19.06
C GLY A 75 -18.41 -5.54 -18.04
N ASP A 76 -19.19 -6.63 -18.01
CA ASP A 76 -20.30 -6.81 -17.05
C ASP A 76 -19.84 -6.79 -15.59
N ILE A 77 -18.71 -7.44 -15.27
CA ILE A 77 -18.12 -7.40 -13.93
C ILE A 77 -17.70 -5.98 -13.57
N SER A 78 -17.03 -5.26 -14.48
CA SER A 78 -16.57 -3.91 -14.22
C SER A 78 -17.75 -2.97 -13.90
N ALA A 79 -18.84 -3.08 -14.65
CA ALA A 79 -20.06 -2.30 -14.44
C ALA A 79 -20.78 -2.66 -13.13
N SER A 80 -20.72 -3.93 -12.71
CA SER A 80 -21.36 -4.41 -11.48
C SER A 80 -20.46 -4.37 -10.23
N THR A 81 -19.21 -3.91 -10.35
CA THR A 81 -18.21 -3.98 -9.28
C THR A 81 -18.68 -3.26 -8.01
N THR A 82 -19.31 -2.09 -8.13
CA THR A 82 -19.85 -1.34 -6.97
C THR A 82 -20.90 -2.14 -6.21
N HIS A 83 -21.80 -2.83 -6.92
CA HIS A 83 -22.83 -3.67 -6.30
C HIS A 83 -22.22 -4.92 -5.66
N THR A 84 -21.26 -5.56 -6.32
CA THR A 84 -20.54 -6.72 -5.80
C THR A 84 -19.75 -6.39 -4.53
N GLN A 85 -19.07 -5.23 -4.49
CA GLN A 85 -18.40 -4.74 -3.29
C GLN A 85 -19.38 -4.46 -2.15
N ALA A 86 -20.52 -3.81 -2.43
CA ALA A 86 -21.55 -3.57 -1.43
C ALA A 86 -22.13 -4.88 -0.88
N ALA A 87 -22.34 -5.87 -1.73
CA ALA A 87 -22.77 -7.21 -1.32
C ALA A 87 -21.71 -7.92 -0.46
N LYS A 88 -20.44 -7.91 -0.89
CA LYS A 88 -19.30 -8.43 -0.11
C LYS A 88 -19.26 -7.82 1.29
N LYS A 89 -19.42 -6.49 1.41
CA LYS A 89 -19.45 -5.79 2.71
C LYS A 89 -20.61 -6.24 3.59
N LYS A 90 -21.83 -6.36 3.03
CA LYS A 90 -23.00 -6.85 3.77
C LYS A 90 -22.82 -8.29 4.26
N VAL A 91 -22.26 -9.16 3.42
CA VAL A 91 -21.99 -10.56 3.79
C VAL A 91 -20.92 -10.64 4.88
N ALA A 92 -19.84 -9.87 4.77
CA ALA A 92 -18.80 -9.81 5.80
C ALA A 92 -19.38 -9.37 7.16
N GLN A 93 -20.17 -8.29 7.17
CA GLN A 93 -20.86 -7.82 8.38
C GLN A 93 -21.81 -8.87 8.97
N ALA A 94 -22.57 -9.58 8.13
CA ALA A 94 -23.46 -10.64 8.59
C ALA A 94 -22.69 -11.83 9.18
N LEU A 95 -21.56 -12.20 8.58
CA LEU A 95 -20.70 -13.28 9.05
C LEU A 95 -20.02 -12.93 10.39
N GLU A 96 -19.50 -11.71 10.52
CA GLU A 96 -18.93 -11.21 11.78
C GLU A 96 -19.98 -11.16 12.88
N ARG A 97 -21.19 -10.67 12.58
CA ARG A 97 -22.30 -10.68 13.52
C ARG A 97 -22.66 -12.09 13.98
N LYS A 98 -22.66 -13.05 13.05
CA LYS A 98 -22.92 -14.46 13.38
C LYS A 98 -21.83 -15.04 14.30
N LYS A 99 -20.55 -14.78 14.01
CA LYS A 99 -19.44 -15.20 14.88
C LYS A 99 -19.54 -14.61 16.29
N LEU A 100 -19.92 -13.34 16.40
CA LEU A 100 -20.13 -12.68 17.70
C LEU A 100 -21.33 -13.29 18.45
N LEU A 101 -22.43 -13.59 17.76
CA LEU A 101 -23.59 -14.25 18.36
C LEU A 101 -23.27 -15.68 18.81
N GLU A 102 -22.50 -16.43 18.03
CA GLU A 102 -21.99 -17.76 18.40
C GLU A 102 -21.06 -17.68 19.61
N TYR A 103 -20.20 -16.66 19.71
CA TYR A 103 -19.38 -16.42 20.88
C TYR A 103 -20.22 -16.14 22.14
N ASP A 104 -21.20 -15.24 22.06
CA ASP A 104 -22.07 -14.88 23.19
C ASP A 104 -22.99 -16.05 23.62
N THR A 105 -23.49 -16.85 22.67
CA THR A 105 -24.25 -18.07 23.00
C THR A 105 -23.39 -19.15 23.66
N ASN A 106 -22.15 -19.35 23.18
CA ASN A 106 -21.23 -20.30 23.81
C ASN A 106 -20.81 -19.84 25.21
N GLN A 107 -20.63 -18.53 25.42
CA GLN A 107 -20.34 -17.95 26.73
C GLN A 107 -21.51 -18.15 27.71
N LYS A 108 -22.75 -17.94 27.27
CA LYS A 108 -23.95 -18.11 28.10
C LYS A 108 -24.28 -19.57 28.42
N LEU A 109 -23.88 -20.51 27.57
CA LEU A 109 -24.16 -21.95 27.74
C LEU A 109 -23.05 -22.71 28.49
N ASN A 110 -21.96 -22.05 28.91
CA ASN A 110 -20.79 -22.69 29.54
C ASN A 110 -20.24 -23.88 28.73
N LEU A 111 -20.45 -23.87 27.41
CA LEU A 111 -19.89 -24.89 26.53
C LEU A 111 -18.39 -24.61 26.37
N PRO A 112 -17.51 -25.62 26.44
CA PRO A 112 -16.09 -25.41 26.22
C PRO A 112 -15.90 -24.90 24.80
N VAL A 113 -15.57 -23.62 24.66
CA VAL A 113 -15.14 -23.03 23.40
C VAL A 113 -13.92 -23.85 22.98
N LYS A 114 -14.06 -24.65 21.92
CA LYS A 114 -12.88 -25.19 21.23
C LYS A 114 -12.14 -23.99 20.64
N LEU A 115 -11.26 -23.39 21.44
CA LEU A 115 -10.20 -22.54 20.93
C LEU A 115 -9.30 -23.44 20.08
N SER A 116 -9.67 -23.64 18.81
CA SER A 116 -8.71 -24.07 17.82
C SER A 116 -7.71 -22.92 17.66
N HIS A 117 -6.60 -23.03 18.39
CA HIS A 117 -5.36 -22.29 18.18
C HIS A 117 -5.57 -20.82 17.80
N ILE A 118 -6.07 -20.00 18.72
CA ILE A 118 -5.89 -18.55 18.60
C ILE A 118 -4.41 -18.31 18.84
N THR A 119 -3.61 -18.29 17.77
CA THR A 119 -2.32 -17.62 17.83
C THR A 119 -2.61 -16.18 18.20
N ASP A 120 -2.09 -15.75 19.34
CA ASP A 120 -2.12 -14.36 19.73
C ASP A 120 -1.52 -13.54 18.58
N ILE A 121 -2.35 -12.75 17.92
CA ILE A 121 -1.98 -11.98 16.72
C ILE A 121 -0.85 -11.01 17.05
N GLN A 122 -0.77 -10.56 18.31
CA GLN A 122 0.34 -9.70 18.76
C GLN A 122 1.63 -10.50 18.88
N GLU A 123 1.59 -11.71 19.44
CA GLU A 123 2.77 -12.57 19.58
C GLU A 123 3.26 -13.08 18.22
N ASP A 124 2.38 -13.57 17.35
CA ASP A 124 2.74 -14.00 15.99
C ASP A 124 3.28 -12.82 15.15
N GLY A 125 2.68 -11.64 15.28
CA GLY A 125 3.19 -10.41 14.67
C GLY A 125 4.58 -10.03 15.17
N TYR A 126 4.81 -10.12 16.47
CA TYR A 126 6.10 -9.80 17.09
C TYR A 126 7.20 -10.79 16.67
N GLN A 127 6.89 -12.09 16.60
CA GLN A 127 7.83 -13.11 16.14
C GLN A 127 8.20 -12.93 14.66
N LYS A 128 7.22 -12.60 13.80
CA LYS A 128 7.46 -12.27 12.39
C LYS A 128 8.35 -11.04 12.23
N LEU A 129 8.10 -9.99 13.02
CA LEU A 129 8.91 -8.77 13.01
C LEU A 129 10.35 -9.06 13.45
N ARG A 130 10.54 -9.82 14.54
CA ARG A 130 11.87 -10.24 15.00
C ARG A 130 12.62 -11.03 13.95
N TRP A 131 11.94 -11.97 13.29
CA TRP A 131 12.54 -12.78 12.23
C TRP A 131 12.97 -11.93 11.03
N LEU A 132 12.13 -10.96 10.63
CA LEU A 132 12.44 -10.01 9.56
C LEU A 132 13.65 -9.14 9.90
N ILE A 133 13.68 -8.53 11.10
CA ILE A 133 14.81 -7.71 11.56
C ILE A 133 16.11 -8.53 11.61
N THR A 134 16.03 -9.75 12.13
CA THR A 134 17.21 -10.65 12.20
C THR A 134 17.72 -11.00 10.81
N SER A 135 16.82 -11.29 9.87
CA SER A 135 17.16 -11.60 8.48
C SER A 135 17.73 -10.40 7.74
N PHE A 136 17.17 -9.20 7.97
CA PHE A 136 17.68 -7.93 7.43
C PHE A 136 19.09 -7.64 7.96
N ASN A 137 19.31 -7.73 9.27
CA ASN A 137 20.62 -7.51 9.90
C ASN A 137 21.66 -8.52 9.40
N LYS A 138 21.27 -9.78 9.16
CA LYS A 138 22.16 -10.79 8.59
C LYS A 138 22.56 -10.46 7.15
N ARG A 139 21.61 -10.02 6.32
CA ARG A 139 21.87 -9.57 4.94
C ARG A 139 22.77 -8.34 4.90
N MET A 140 22.48 -7.34 5.73
CA MET A 140 23.30 -6.13 5.85
C MET A 140 24.72 -6.48 6.26
N LYS A 141 24.92 -7.35 7.26
CA LYS A 141 26.28 -7.76 7.66
C LYS A 141 27.02 -8.52 6.56
N ALA A 142 26.35 -9.39 5.82
CA ALA A 142 26.98 -10.09 4.69
C ALA A 142 27.42 -9.12 3.59
N GLN A 143 26.54 -8.18 3.23
CA GLN A 143 26.83 -7.18 2.21
C GLN A 143 27.91 -6.17 2.64
N TRP A 144 27.92 -5.76 3.91
CA TRP A 144 28.90 -4.81 4.44
C TRP A 144 30.25 -5.45 4.79
N LEU A 145 30.33 -6.74 5.13
CA LEU A 145 31.62 -7.41 5.37
C LEU A 145 32.30 -7.85 4.06
N GLU A 146 31.56 -8.13 3.00
CA GLU A 146 32.16 -8.46 1.69
C GLU A 146 32.76 -7.22 1.01
N ASP A 147 32.26 -6.01 1.29
CA ASP A 147 32.76 -4.75 0.72
C ASP A 147 33.93 -4.09 1.50
N ILE A 148 34.32 -4.60 2.68
CA ILE A 148 35.47 -4.11 3.47
C ILE A 148 36.64 -5.11 3.37
N GLY A 149 36.92 -5.59 2.16
CA GLY A 149 38.25 -6.08 1.81
C GLY A 149 39.09 -4.91 1.33
N ASP A 150 40.08 -4.49 2.14
CA ASP A 150 41.12 -3.48 1.84
C ASP A 150 40.72 -2.41 0.81
N ALA A 151 39.80 -1.53 1.18
CA ALA A 151 39.52 -0.34 0.39
C ALA A 151 40.68 0.66 0.58
N PRO A 152 41.43 1.04 -0.48
CA PRO A 152 42.40 2.13 -0.39
C PRO A 152 41.67 3.43 -0.04
N GLU A 153 42.30 4.28 0.77
CA GLU A 153 41.80 5.60 1.16
C GLU A 153 41.34 6.38 -0.10
N MET A 154 40.01 6.49 -0.29
CA MET A 154 39.43 7.26 -1.39
C MET A 154 39.55 8.75 -1.08
N GLU A 155 40.39 9.43 -1.84
CA GLU A 155 40.48 10.88 -1.92
C GLU A 155 39.09 11.45 -2.24
N HIS A 156 38.63 12.42 -1.45
CA HIS A 156 37.30 13.01 -1.59
C HIS A 156 37.15 13.73 -2.93
N ASP A 157 36.54 13.08 -3.91
CA ASP A 157 36.14 13.70 -5.17
C ASP A 157 35.17 14.86 -4.91
N LYS A 158 35.66 16.07 -5.17
CA LYS A 158 34.88 17.31 -5.15
C LYS A 158 33.80 17.22 -6.23
N LEU A 159 32.54 17.27 -5.82
CA LEU A 159 31.39 17.37 -6.73
C LEU A 159 31.56 18.56 -7.69
N PRO A 160 31.39 18.38 -9.01
CA PRO A 160 31.50 19.46 -9.97
C PRO A 160 30.37 20.49 -9.75
N PRO A 161 30.64 21.80 -9.93
CA PRO A 161 29.63 22.83 -9.77
C PRO A 161 28.55 22.70 -10.85
N MET A 162 27.30 22.79 -10.39
CA MET A 162 26.08 22.69 -11.18
C MET A 162 26.00 23.84 -12.19
N GLN A 163 26.06 23.55 -13.48
CA GLN A 163 25.88 24.54 -14.55
C GLN A 163 24.38 24.78 -14.78
N TRP A 164 23.89 25.96 -14.42
CA TRP A 164 22.57 26.43 -14.83
C TRP A 164 22.68 27.00 -16.24
N GLY A 165 21.93 26.41 -17.19
CA GLY A 165 21.82 26.95 -18.54
C GLY A 165 21.09 28.29 -18.51
N THR A 166 21.82 29.38 -18.63
CA THR A 166 21.24 30.69 -18.94
C THR A 166 20.86 30.69 -20.41
N THR A 167 19.57 30.53 -20.70
CA THR A 167 19.03 30.79 -22.03
C THR A 167 18.95 32.31 -22.17
N GLU A 168 19.91 32.89 -22.91
CA GLU A 168 19.82 34.27 -23.36
C GLU A 168 18.64 34.38 -24.34
N ALA A 169 17.65 35.19 -23.98
CA ALA A 169 16.58 35.59 -24.88
C ALA A 169 17.14 36.64 -25.86
N VAL A 170 17.08 36.33 -27.16
CA VAL A 170 17.22 37.28 -28.28
C VAL A 170 15.89 37.37 -28.99
#